data_AF-A0A835CM47-F1
#
_entry.id   AF-A0A835CM47-F1
#
_cell.length_a   1.000
_cell.length_b   1.000
_cell.length_c   1.000
_cell.angle_alpha   90.00
_cell.angle_beta   90.00
_cell.angle_gamma   90.00
#
_symmetry.space_group_name_H-M   'P 1'
#
loop_
_entity.id
_entity.type
_entity.pdbx_description
1 polymer ?
#
loop_
_entity_poly.entity_id
_entity_poly.type
_entity_poly.pdbx_seq_one_letter_code
_entity_poly.pdbx_strand_id
1 'polypeptide(L)'
;MIQESANYLLNRVKINPKIGLICGSGLGTIADYLSEKKIFPYKEIPYFPESTVPGHSGELIFGYLQGVAVMCILIGMTTDLPFILNKTYDQELIKVGDEIAKEMGIDDRVHTGILTCIGGPNFETPAELRMMRIFGIDAVGMSIVHEAIAARHCGMTVFAFSFISNICICDYETNDEADHQEVLDAGKKRDSELQEFIGKIANFINKQ
;
A
#
# COMPACT_ATOMS: atom_id res chain seq x y z
N MET A 1 -14.74 -19.91 5.68
CA MET A 1 -14.46 -18.79 4.76
C MET A 1 -12.96 -18.58 4.60
N ILE A 2 -12.26 -17.83 5.48
CA ILE A 2 -10.82 -17.49 5.32
C ILE A 2 -9.92 -18.73 5.10
N GLN A 3 -10.07 -19.76 5.94
CA GLN A 3 -9.27 -20.99 5.82
C GLN A 3 -9.47 -21.71 4.48
N GLU A 4 -10.65 -21.62 3.90
CA GLU A 4 -10.98 -22.27 2.63
C GLU A 4 -10.34 -21.54 1.45
N SER A 5 -10.39 -20.21 1.44
CA SER A 5 -9.64 -19.37 0.50
C SER A 5 -8.14 -19.63 0.61
N ALA A 6 -7.60 -19.71 1.83
CA ALA A 6 -6.19 -20.03 2.06
C ALA A 6 -5.82 -21.43 1.53
N ASN A 7 -6.61 -22.46 1.84
CA ASN A 7 -6.39 -23.83 1.37
C ASN A 7 -6.51 -23.93 -0.17
N TYR A 8 -7.43 -23.17 -0.78
CA TYR A 8 -7.55 -23.09 -2.24
C TYR A 8 -6.21 -22.65 -2.87
N LEU A 9 -5.57 -21.64 -2.30
CA LEU A 9 -4.30 -21.08 -2.76
C LEU A 9 -3.12 -22.01 -2.46
N LEU A 10 -2.98 -22.47 -1.21
CA LEU A 10 -1.87 -23.34 -0.77
C LEU A 10 -1.75 -24.64 -1.60
N ASN A 11 -2.87 -25.16 -2.09
CA ASN A 11 -2.87 -26.36 -2.95
C ASN A 11 -2.47 -26.07 -4.41
N ARG A 12 -2.37 -24.80 -4.82
CA ARG A 12 -2.16 -24.36 -6.21
C ARG A 12 -0.93 -23.48 -6.41
N VAL A 13 -0.28 -23.07 -5.33
CA VAL A 13 0.94 -22.27 -5.36
C VAL A 13 2.06 -22.98 -4.60
N LYS A 14 3.25 -23.05 -5.20
CA LYS A 14 4.45 -23.59 -4.55
C LYS A 14 5.28 -22.51 -3.86
N ILE A 15 5.12 -21.27 -4.29
CA ILE A 15 5.76 -20.09 -3.69
C ILE A 15 5.18 -19.92 -2.28
N ASN A 16 6.06 -19.84 -1.28
CA ASN A 16 5.70 -19.65 0.12
C ASN A 16 6.18 -18.27 0.60
N PRO A 17 5.45 -17.20 0.27
CA PRO A 17 5.89 -15.84 0.55
C PRO A 17 5.79 -15.55 2.05
N LYS A 18 6.79 -14.81 2.57
CA LYS A 18 6.75 -14.24 3.94
C LYS A 18 6.30 -12.79 3.96
N ILE A 19 6.18 -12.17 2.79
CA ILE A 19 5.86 -10.74 2.62
C ILE A 19 4.58 -10.62 1.80
N GLY A 20 3.59 -9.94 2.35
CA GLY A 20 2.42 -9.46 1.64
C GLY A 20 2.62 -8.00 1.23
N LEU A 21 2.38 -7.67 -0.04
CA LEU A 21 2.46 -6.31 -0.58
C LEU A 21 1.06 -5.84 -0.94
N ILE A 22 0.64 -4.70 -0.40
CA ILE A 22 -0.63 -4.05 -0.77
C ILE A 22 -0.30 -2.76 -1.52
N CYS A 23 -0.77 -2.65 -2.75
CA CYS A 23 -0.32 -1.59 -3.67
C CYS A 23 -1.44 -0.61 -3.97
N GLY A 24 -1.41 0.62 -3.46
CA GLY A 24 -2.45 1.61 -3.77
C GLY A 24 -2.55 1.99 -5.26
N SER A 25 -3.52 2.86 -5.59
CA SER A 25 -3.65 3.42 -6.94
C SER A 25 -2.33 4.06 -7.39
N GLY A 26 -1.92 3.78 -8.64
CA GLY A 26 -0.63 4.24 -9.18
C GLY A 26 0.60 3.38 -8.82
N LEU A 27 0.45 2.38 -7.93
CA LEU A 27 1.52 1.42 -7.57
C LEU A 27 1.29 0.00 -8.11
N GLY A 28 0.20 -0.23 -8.85
CA GLY A 28 -0.19 -1.56 -9.34
C GLY A 28 0.81 -2.17 -10.34
N THR A 29 1.64 -1.35 -10.99
CA THR A 29 2.72 -1.75 -11.90
C THR A 29 3.77 -2.62 -11.22
N ILE A 30 3.91 -2.59 -9.89
CA ILE A 30 4.89 -3.46 -9.21
C ILE A 30 4.64 -4.94 -9.49
N ALA A 31 3.38 -5.32 -9.66
CA ALA A 31 3.00 -6.67 -10.04
C ALA A 31 3.57 -7.07 -11.40
N ASP A 32 3.79 -6.13 -12.31
CA ASP A 32 4.34 -6.37 -13.66
C ASP A 32 5.79 -6.85 -13.62
N TYR A 33 6.52 -6.51 -12.57
CA TYR A 33 7.94 -6.82 -12.45
C TYR A 33 8.27 -8.05 -11.61
N LEU A 34 7.25 -8.72 -11.07
CA LEU A 34 7.46 -9.99 -10.39
C LEU A 34 7.95 -11.05 -11.38
N SER A 35 8.97 -11.83 -11.02
CA SER A 35 9.35 -13.02 -11.79
C SER A 35 8.58 -14.26 -11.31
N GLU A 36 8.49 -15.28 -12.19
CA GLU A 36 7.82 -16.56 -11.92
C GLU A 36 6.40 -16.43 -11.36
N LYS A 37 5.61 -15.53 -11.95
CA LYS A 37 4.29 -15.18 -11.44
C LYS A 37 3.32 -16.36 -11.46
N LYS A 38 2.57 -16.51 -10.38
CA LYS A 38 1.33 -17.28 -10.32
C LYS A 38 0.19 -16.33 -9.97
N ILE A 39 -0.71 -16.14 -10.94
CA ILE A 39 -1.82 -15.19 -10.87
C ILE A 39 -3.11 -15.96 -10.56
N PHE A 40 -3.91 -15.43 -9.64
CA PHE A 40 -5.24 -15.93 -9.29
C PHE A 40 -6.25 -14.79 -9.36
N PRO A 41 -7.17 -14.79 -10.34
CA PRO A 41 -8.26 -13.82 -10.37
C PRO A 41 -9.13 -13.93 -9.11
N TYR A 42 -9.55 -12.81 -8.52
CA TYR A 42 -10.32 -12.80 -7.27
C TYR A 42 -11.60 -13.64 -7.36
N LYS A 43 -12.30 -13.57 -8.50
CA LYS A 43 -13.51 -14.34 -8.80
C LYS A 43 -13.33 -15.86 -8.71
N GLU A 44 -12.10 -16.36 -8.83
CA GLU A 44 -11.80 -17.80 -8.78
C GLU A 44 -11.45 -18.26 -7.36
N ILE A 45 -11.11 -17.33 -6.47
CA ILE A 45 -10.76 -17.63 -5.10
C ILE A 45 -12.07 -17.67 -4.27
N PRO A 46 -12.37 -18.77 -3.58
CA PRO A 46 -13.60 -18.87 -2.79
C PRO A 46 -13.73 -17.70 -1.81
N TYR A 47 -14.90 -17.05 -1.80
CA TYR A 47 -15.25 -15.94 -0.90
C TYR A 47 -14.42 -14.66 -1.01
N PHE A 48 -13.57 -14.54 -2.04
CA PHE A 48 -12.84 -13.29 -2.26
C PHE A 48 -13.79 -12.20 -2.77
N PRO A 49 -13.61 -10.95 -2.32
CA PRO A 49 -14.36 -9.83 -2.85
C PRO A 49 -13.90 -9.51 -4.28
N GLU A 50 -14.81 -9.05 -5.12
CA GLU A 50 -14.48 -8.53 -6.45
C GLU A 50 -14.07 -7.05 -6.36
N SER A 51 -13.06 -6.66 -7.14
CA SER A 51 -12.66 -5.25 -7.23
C SER A 51 -13.48 -4.55 -8.31
N THR A 52 -14.09 -3.42 -7.95
CA THR A 52 -14.87 -2.57 -8.86
C THR A 52 -14.18 -1.24 -9.17
N VAL A 53 -12.97 -1.01 -8.62
CA VAL A 53 -12.25 0.26 -8.71
C VAL A 53 -11.31 0.26 -9.93
N PRO A 54 -11.36 1.30 -10.80
CA PRO A 54 -10.42 1.44 -11.92
C PRO A 54 -8.96 1.44 -11.45
N GLY A 55 -8.08 0.75 -12.19
CA GLY A 55 -6.64 0.65 -11.85
C GLY A 55 -6.28 -0.50 -10.89
N HIS A 56 -7.26 -1.26 -10.39
CA HIS A 56 -7.04 -2.48 -9.64
C HIS A 56 -7.31 -3.70 -10.53
N SER A 57 -6.32 -4.59 -10.71
CA SER A 57 -6.45 -5.74 -11.63
C SER A 57 -7.46 -6.79 -11.16
N GLY A 58 -7.83 -6.79 -9.88
CA GLY A 58 -8.72 -7.81 -9.31
C GLY A 58 -8.04 -9.19 -9.24
N GLU A 59 -6.72 -9.21 -9.04
CA GLU A 59 -5.90 -10.41 -9.07
C GLU A 59 -5.02 -10.51 -7.82
N LEU A 60 -4.87 -11.73 -7.32
CA LEU A 60 -3.90 -12.10 -6.31
C LEU A 60 -2.67 -12.69 -7.00
N ILE A 61 -1.49 -12.09 -6.80
CA ILE A 61 -0.30 -12.46 -7.56
C ILE A 61 0.80 -12.92 -6.61
N PHE A 62 1.27 -14.14 -6.80
CA PHE A 62 2.47 -14.67 -6.17
C PHE A 62 3.63 -14.56 -7.14
N GLY A 63 4.82 -14.22 -6.67
CA GLY A 63 6.01 -14.16 -7.51
C GLY A 63 7.24 -13.79 -6.71
N TYR A 64 8.29 -13.40 -7.41
CA TYR A 64 9.52 -12.92 -6.78
C TYR A 64 9.79 -11.47 -7.16
N LEU A 65 9.98 -10.61 -6.16
CA LEU A 65 10.47 -9.25 -6.34
C LEU A 65 11.96 -9.23 -6.00
N GLN A 66 12.82 -9.01 -7.01
CA GLN A 66 14.27 -9.05 -6.85
C GLN A 66 14.77 -10.34 -6.15
N GLY A 67 14.14 -11.49 -6.45
CA GLY A 67 14.46 -12.80 -5.85
C GLY A 67 13.78 -13.09 -4.51
N VAL A 68 13.03 -12.14 -3.93
CA VAL A 68 12.27 -12.33 -2.69
C VAL A 68 10.85 -12.79 -2.99
N ALA A 69 10.42 -13.91 -2.39
CA ALA A 69 9.06 -14.42 -2.55
C ALA A 69 8.03 -13.46 -1.90
N VAL A 70 7.12 -12.93 -2.71
CA VAL A 70 6.08 -11.98 -2.28
C VAL A 70 4.70 -12.41 -2.78
N MET A 71 3.66 -11.96 -2.08
CA MET A 71 2.28 -12.02 -2.52
C MET A 71 1.70 -10.60 -2.60
N CYS A 72 1.22 -10.18 -3.77
CA CYS A 72 0.61 -8.88 -3.96
C CYS A 72 -0.92 -8.96 -3.87
N ILE A 73 -1.52 -8.10 -3.04
CA ILE A 73 -2.95 -8.02 -2.73
C ILE A 73 -3.47 -6.59 -2.93
N LEU A 74 -4.74 -6.48 -3.30
CA LEU A 74 -5.53 -5.26 -3.31
C LEU A 74 -6.85 -5.52 -2.59
N ILE A 75 -6.95 -5.20 -1.30
CA ILE A 75 -8.17 -5.43 -0.51
C ILE A 75 -8.30 -4.33 0.56
N GLY A 76 -9.48 -3.74 0.70
CA GLY A 76 -9.89 -2.96 1.88
C GLY A 76 -10.64 -3.85 2.89
N MET A 77 -10.49 -3.58 4.19
CA MET A 77 -11.13 -4.35 5.27
C MET A 77 -11.78 -3.41 6.32
N THR A 78 -12.60 -3.97 7.20
CA THR A 78 -13.08 -3.32 8.45
C THR A 78 -12.89 -4.30 9.61
N THR A 79 -12.67 -3.80 10.84
CA THR A 79 -12.42 -4.64 12.02
C THR A 79 -13.12 -4.10 13.28
N ASP A 80 -13.62 -5.00 14.14
CA ASP A 80 -14.47 -4.67 15.31
C ASP A 80 -13.90 -5.08 16.70
N LEU A 81 -12.58 -5.23 16.88
CA LEU A 81 -12.02 -5.73 18.16
C LEU A 81 -10.89 -4.87 18.75
N PRO A 82 -10.76 -4.78 20.10
CA PRO A 82 -9.69 -4.03 20.74
C PRO A 82 -8.36 -4.80 20.74
N PHE A 83 -7.31 -4.18 20.21
CA PHE A 83 -5.92 -4.66 20.29
C PHE A 83 -4.93 -3.48 20.23
N ILE A 84 -3.65 -3.74 20.44
CA ILE A 84 -2.60 -2.72 20.59
C ILE A 84 -2.22 -2.13 19.23
N LEU A 85 -2.54 -0.84 19.01
CA LEU A 85 -2.25 -0.12 17.75
C LEU A 85 -1.09 0.87 17.85
N ASN A 86 -0.56 1.16 19.04
CA ASN A 86 0.54 2.12 19.20
C ASN A 86 1.89 1.64 18.63
N LYS A 87 1.96 0.37 18.20
CA LYS A 87 3.10 -0.24 17.50
C LYS A 87 2.63 -0.88 16.18
N THR A 88 1.73 -0.21 15.47
CA THR A 88 1.25 -0.69 14.17
C THR A 88 2.35 -0.65 13.14
N TYR A 89 2.95 0.52 12.92
CA TYR A 89 4.03 0.69 11.97
C TYR A 89 5.37 0.44 12.66
N ASP A 90 6.13 -0.53 12.13
CA ASP A 90 7.37 -1.00 12.72
C ASP A 90 8.46 0.07 12.64
N GLN A 91 9.01 0.44 13.80
CA GLN A 91 9.97 1.54 13.92
C GLN A 91 11.32 1.21 13.30
N GLU A 92 11.72 -0.07 13.28
CA GLU A 92 12.97 -0.46 12.64
C GLU A 92 12.82 -0.45 11.12
N LEU A 93 11.68 -0.91 10.59
CA LEU A 93 11.40 -0.81 9.16
C LEU A 93 11.27 0.63 8.66
N ILE A 94 10.76 1.56 9.48
CA ILE A 94 10.77 3.00 9.15
C ILE A 94 12.20 3.52 9.01
N LYS A 95 13.07 3.24 9.99
CA LYS A 95 14.49 3.65 9.92
C LYS A 95 15.20 3.07 8.70
N VAL A 96 14.93 1.80 8.41
CA VAL A 96 15.47 1.12 7.23
C VAL A 96 14.97 1.78 5.94
N GLY A 97 13.71 2.23 5.91
CA GLY A 97 13.17 3.06 4.84
C GLY A 97 13.97 4.36 4.64
N ASP A 98 14.27 5.08 5.73
CA ASP A 98 15.08 6.30 5.67
C ASP A 98 16.52 6.03 5.21
N GLU A 99 17.11 4.90 5.63
CA GLU A 99 18.46 4.48 5.19
C GLU A 99 18.48 4.13 3.70
N ILE A 100 17.50 3.35 3.23
CA ILE A 100 17.35 3.03 1.81
C ILE A 100 17.13 4.30 0.98
N ALA A 101 16.33 5.25 1.48
CA ALA A 101 16.12 6.53 0.80
C ALA A 101 17.44 7.30 0.61
N LYS A 102 18.30 7.33 1.63
CA LYS A 102 19.64 7.94 1.56
C LYS A 102 20.55 7.20 0.58
N GLU A 103 20.54 5.86 0.60
CA GLU A 103 21.32 5.05 -0.35
C GLU A 103 20.92 5.32 -1.81
N MET A 104 19.63 5.53 -2.05
CA MET A 104 19.08 5.83 -3.38
C MET A 104 19.23 7.32 -3.77
N GLY A 105 19.68 8.18 -2.85
CA GLY A 105 19.77 9.63 -3.06
C GLY A 105 18.41 10.30 -3.24
N ILE A 106 17.38 9.79 -2.54
CA ILE A 106 16.00 10.30 -2.60
C ILE A 106 15.52 10.82 -1.24
N ASP A 107 16.40 10.92 -0.24
CA ASP A 107 16.11 11.31 1.13
C ASP A 107 15.59 12.75 1.26
N ASP A 108 15.83 13.60 0.27
CA ASP A 108 15.26 14.94 0.16
C ASP A 108 13.73 14.93 -0.09
N ARG A 109 13.20 13.80 -0.57
CA ARG A 109 11.79 13.62 -0.97
C ARG A 109 11.05 12.58 -0.13
N VAL A 110 11.74 11.92 0.81
CA VAL A 110 11.14 10.94 1.71
C VAL A 110 10.89 11.59 3.06
N HIS A 111 9.66 11.46 3.55
CA HIS A 111 9.21 12.05 4.81
C HIS A 111 8.52 11.00 5.66
N THR A 112 8.71 11.10 6.98
CA THR A 112 7.92 10.35 7.97
C THR A 112 6.85 11.27 8.54
N GLY A 113 5.59 10.83 8.51
CA GLY A 113 4.45 11.63 8.94
C GLY A 113 3.22 10.81 9.29
N ILE A 114 2.11 11.51 9.52
CA ILE A 114 0.81 10.96 9.93
C ILE A 114 -0.12 10.87 8.72
N LEU A 115 -0.52 9.65 8.38
CA LEU A 115 -1.56 9.36 7.40
C LEU A 115 -2.93 9.26 8.10
N THR A 116 -3.94 9.93 7.56
CA THR A 116 -5.35 9.65 7.89
C THR A 116 -6.03 8.89 6.76
N CYS A 117 -7.03 8.08 7.12
CA CYS A 117 -7.90 7.38 6.17
C CYS A 117 -9.32 7.93 6.29
N ILE A 118 -9.85 8.46 5.19
CA ILE A 118 -11.25 8.90 5.07
C ILE A 118 -12.05 7.92 4.21
N GLY A 119 -13.38 8.03 4.22
CA GLY A 119 -14.25 7.11 3.48
C GLY A 119 -14.24 7.30 1.95
N GLY A 120 -14.16 8.54 1.45
CA GLY A 120 -14.33 8.84 0.03
C GLY A 120 -15.75 8.54 -0.49
N PRO A 121 -15.97 8.47 -1.83
CA PRO A 121 -14.98 8.57 -2.91
C PRO A 121 -14.69 10.02 -3.36
N ASN A 122 -15.38 11.02 -2.81
CA ASN A 122 -15.06 12.41 -3.09
C ASN A 122 -13.71 12.79 -2.46
N PHE A 123 -12.94 13.65 -3.14
CA PHE A 123 -11.82 14.34 -2.52
C PHE A 123 -12.30 15.31 -1.43
N GLU A 124 -11.35 15.75 -0.62
CA GLU A 124 -11.58 16.62 0.52
C GLU A 124 -11.87 18.06 0.08
N THR A 125 -12.71 18.74 0.85
CA THR A 125 -12.87 20.18 0.75
C THR A 125 -11.68 20.92 1.40
N PRO A 126 -11.39 22.17 1.01
CA PRO A 126 -10.35 22.97 1.67
C PRO A 126 -10.56 23.13 3.18
N ALA A 127 -11.81 23.16 3.65
CA ALA A 127 -12.14 23.23 5.07
C ALA A 127 -11.76 21.94 5.82
N GLU A 128 -12.06 20.77 5.25
CA GLU A 128 -11.65 19.47 5.79
C GLU A 128 -10.13 19.35 5.85
N LEU A 129 -9.42 19.75 4.78
CA LEU A 129 -7.96 19.74 4.72
C LEU A 129 -7.32 20.66 5.77
N ARG A 130 -7.84 21.88 5.93
CA ARG A 130 -7.39 22.80 6.99
C ARG A 130 -7.61 22.21 8.38
N MET A 131 -8.76 21.59 8.61
CA MET A 131 -9.06 20.89 9.86
C MET A 131 -8.06 19.75 10.11
N MET A 132 -7.82 18.89 9.11
CA MET A 132 -6.88 17.77 9.22
C MET A 132 -5.45 18.26 9.52
N ARG A 133 -5.02 19.34 8.87
CA ARG A 133 -3.72 19.96 9.13
C ARG A 133 -3.57 20.47 10.56
N ILE A 134 -4.64 21.03 11.14
CA ILE A 134 -4.66 21.44 12.56
C ILE A 134 -4.49 20.22 13.48
N PHE A 135 -5.03 19.07 13.10
CA PHE A 135 -4.84 17.80 13.82
C PHE A 135 -3.47 17.14 13.58
N GLY A 136 -2.58 17.76 12.80
CA GLY A 136 -1.23 17.24 12.54
C GLY A 136 -1.18 16.13 11.50
N ILE A 137 -2.18 16.01 10.64
CA ILE A 137 -2.18 15.05 9.53
C ILE A 137 -1.28 15.58 8.41
N ASP A 138 -0.35 14.74 7.95
CA ASP A 138 0.61 15.05 6.89
C ASP A 138 0.16 14.53 5.52
N ALA A 139 -0.57 13.41 5.49
CA ALA A 139 -1.12 12.81 4.29
C ALA A 139 -2.56 12.34 4.51
N VAL A 140 -3.39 12.45 3.47
CA VAL A 140 -4.76 11.92 3.45
C VAL A 140 -4.88 10.88 2.35
N GLY A 141 -5.55 9.78 2.68
CA GLY A 141 -5.90 8.73 1.73
C GLY A 141 -7.23 8.09 2.09
N MET A 142 -7.62 7.09 1.31
CA MET A 142 -8.90 6.39 1.48
C MET A 142 -8.72 4.88 1.74
N SER A 143 -7.51 4.46 2.12
CA SER A 143 -7.16 3.05 2.30
C SER A 143 -5.97 2.85 3.27
N ILE A 144 -5.43 1.63 3.33
CA ILE A 144 -4.24 1.19 4.09
C ILE A 144 -4.43 1.09 5.61
N VAL A 145 -5.16 2.02 6.24
CA VAL A 145 -5.30 2.02 7.71
C VAL A 145 -5.99 0.75 8.20
N HIS A 146 -7.06 0.32 7.54
CA HIS A 146 -7.81 -0.85 7.98
C HIS A 146 -7.06 -2.17 7.73
N GLU A 147 -6.29 -2.22 6.65
CA GLU A 147 -5.41 -3.31 6.27
C GLU A 147 -4.25 -3.44 7.27
N ALA A 148 -3.65 -2.32 7.66
CA ALA A 148 -2.62 -2.29 8.70
C ALA A 148 -3.17 -2.78 10.05
N ILE A 149 -4.38 -2.34 10.42
CA ILE A 149 -5.10 -2.81 11.61
C ILE A 149 -5.31 -4.33 11.54
N ALA A 150 -5.84 -4.87 10.44
CA ALA A 150 -6.05 -6.32 10.26
C ALA A 150 -4.73 -7.12 10.32
N ALA A 151 -3.68 -6.63 9.67
CA ALA A 151 -2.36 -7.27 9.70
C ALA A 151 -1.78 -7.33 11.13
N ARG A 152 -1.90 -6.23 11.89
CA ARG A 152 -1.49 -6.19 13.30
C ARG A 152 -2.32 -7.08 14.19
N HIS A 153 -3.61 -7.16 13.95
CA HIS A 153 -4.49 -8.10 14.64
C HIS A 153 -4.02 -9.56 14.45
N CYS A 154 -3.53 -9.89 13.25
CA CYS A 154 -2.94 -11.19 12.92
C CYS A 154 -1.48 -11.35 13.40
N GLY A 155 -0.92 -10.40 14.15
CA GLY A 155 0.46 -10.45 14.65
C GLY A 155 1.53 -10.18 13.59
N MET A 156 1.16 -9.71 12.41
CA MET A 156 2.12 -9.39 11.34
C MET A 156 2.86 -8.08 11.63
N THR A 157 4.10 -7.99 11.19
CA THR A 157 4.85 -6.72 11.15
C THR A 157 4.35 -5.89 9.97
N VAL A 158 4.14 -4.59 10.16
CA VAL A 158 3.61 -3.69 9.12
C VAL A 158 4.61 -2.57 8.83
N PHE A 159 4.92 -2.41 7.56
CA PHE A 159 5.57 -1.23 7.00
C PHE A 159 4.62 -0.62 5.96
N ALA A 160 4.46 0.69 5.98
CA ALA A 160 3.61 1.42 5.05
C ALA A 160 4.28 2.72 4.64
N PHE A 161 4.10 3.11 3.39
CA PHE A 161 4.50 4.40 2.88
C PHE A 161 3.39 4.90 1.94
N SER A 162 3.27 6.22 1.81
CA SER A 162 2.33 6.86 0.89
C SER A 162 3.11 7.54 -0.22
N PHE A 163 2.77 7.25 -1.47
CA PHE A 163 3.22 8.04 -2.60
C PHE A 163 2.36 9.30 -2.69
N ILE A 164 2.94 10.47 -2.46
CA ILE A 164 2.22 11.75 -2.55
C ILE A 164 2.03 12.09 -4.02
N SER A 165 0.85 11.81 -4.53
CA SER A 165 0.47 11.98 -5.93
C SER A 165 0.17 13.42 -6.32
N ASN A 166 -0.34 14.20 -5.38
CA ASN A 166 -0.76 15.58 -5.55
C ASN A 166 -0.66 16.31 -4.20
N ILE A 167 -0.61 17.64 -4.25
CA ILE A 167 -0.67 18.48 -3.04
C ILE A 167 -2.12 18.89 -2.81
N CYS A 168 -2.62 18.68 -1.60
CA CYS A 168 -3.99 19.02 -1.25
C CYS A 168 -4.26 20.53 -1.38
N ILE A 169 -5.34 20.89 -2.08
CA ILE A 169 -5.73 22.28 -2.34
C ILE A 169 -6.44 22.84 -1.12
N CYS A 170 -5.70 23.62 -0.32
CA CYS A 170 -6.20 24.20 0.93
C CYS A 170 -6.74 25.62 0.78
N ASP A 171 -6.73 26.18 -0.43
CA ASP A 171 -7.09 27.57 -0.70
C ASP A 171 -8.26 27.66 -1.70
N TYR A 172 -9.21 28.54 -1.40
CA TYR A 172 -10.40 28.78 -2.21
C TYR A 172 -10.12 29.73 -3.39
N GLU A 173 -8.97 30.41 -3.40
CA GLU A 173 -8.62 31.36 -4.46
C GLU A 173 -7.97 30.70 -5.69
N THR A 174 -7.63 29.41 -5.61
CA THR A 174 -7.06 28.66 -6.73
C THR A 174 -8.18 28.11 -7.63
N ASN A 175 -7.89 27.97 -8.93
CA ASN A 175 -8.75 27.22 -9.85
C ASN A 175 -8.28 25.76 -10.01
N ASP A 176 -7.35 25.31 -9.18
CA ASP A 176 -6.84 23.95 -9.25
C ASP A 176 -7.92 22.98 -8.73
N GLU A 177 -7.98 21.79 -9.31
CA GLU A 177 -8.89 20.72 -8.91
C GLU A 177 -8.10 19.42 -8.74
N ALA A 178 -8.48 18.60 -7.78
CA ALA A 178 -7.88 17.27 -7.62
C ALA A 178 -8.35 16.36 -8.77
N ASP A 179 -7.40 15.78 -9.51
CA ASP A 179 -7.67 14.91 -10.65
C ASP A 179 -7.14 13.49 -10.41
N HIS A 180 -7.99 12.49 -10.60
CA HIS A 180 -7.60 11.08 -10.51
C HIS A 180 -6.57 10.69 -11.59
N GLN A 181 -6.60 11.31 -12.77
CA GLN A 181 -5.65 11.00 -13.83
C GLN A 181 -4.24 11.49 -13.48
N GLU A 182 -4.13 12.67 -12.85
CA GLU A 182 -2.86 13.19 -12.32
C GLU A 182 -2.21 12.19 -11.36
N VAL A 183 -3.02 11.57 -10.48
CA VAL A 183 -2.55 10.57 -9.52
C VAL A 183 -1.91 9.36 -10.20
N LEU A 184 -2.57 8.82 -11.23
CA LEU A 184 -2.06 7.68 -11.98
C LEU A 184 -0.79 8.02 -12.76
N ASP A 185 -0.72 9.22 -13.33
CA ASP A 185 0.41 9.66 -14.14
C ASP A 185 1.64 9.99 -13.27
N ALA A 186 1.43 10.53 -12.06
CA ALA A 186 2.48 10.75 -11.08
C ALA A 186 3.16 9.43 -10.66
N GLY A 187 2.37 8.38 -10.42
CA GLY A 187 2.88 7.04 -10.09
C GLY A 187 3.75 6.47 -11.21
N LYS A 188 3.25 6.51 -12.46
CA LYS A 188 3.99 6.01 -13.64
C LYS A 188 5.34 6.68 -13.84
N LYS A 189 5.45 7.99 -13.57
CA LYS A 189 6.70 8.74 -13.74
C LYS A 189 7.82 8.29 -12.80
N ARG A 190 7.48 7.64 -11.68
CA ARG A 190 8.43 7.21 -10.64
C ARG A 190 8.45 5.70 -10.43
N ASP A 191 7.88 4.95 -11.35
CA ASP A 191 7.68 3.52 -11.23
C ASP A 191 9.00 2.77 -10.94
N SER A 192 10.09 3.11 -11.66
CA SER A 192 11.41 2.51 -11.44
C SER A 192 12.00 2.81 -10.05
N GLU A 193 11.81 4.04 -9.56
CA GLU A 193 12.29 4.49 -8.24
C GLU A 193 11.52 3.76 -7.13
N LEU A 194 10.18 3.70 -7.25
CA LEU A 194 9.31 3.01 -6.31
C LEU A 194 9.59 1.50 -6.27
N GLN A 195 9.76 0.89 -7.44
CA GLN A 195 10.18 -0.50 -7.57
C GLN A 195 11.47 -0.82 -6.83
N GLU A 196 12.49 0.00 -7.03
CA GLU A 196 13.79 -0.20 -6.42
C GLU A 196 13.70 -0.06 -4.89
N PHE A 197 12.98 0.95 -4.41
CA PHE A 197 12.73 1.18 -2.99
C PHE A 197 12.04 -0.03 -2.34
N ILE A 198 10.93 -0.50 -2.92
CA ILE A 198 10.16 -1.63 -2.39
C ILE A 198 10.98 -2.93 -2.48
N GLY A 199 11.75 -3.12 -3.54
CA GLY A 199 12.66 -4.26 -3.69
C GLY A 199 13.76 -4.30 -2.63
N LYS A 200 14.37 -3.15 -2.31
CA LYS A 200 15.36 -3.03 -1.23
C LYS A 200 14.75 -3.33 0.15
N ILE A 201 13.54 -2.83 0.42
CA ILE A 201 12.80 -3.13 1.66
C ILE A 201 12.49 -4.62 1.76
N ALA A 202 11.96 -5.24 0.70
CA ALA A 202 11.64 -6.66 0.67
C ALA A 202 12.90 -7.52 0.91
N ASN A 203 14.03 -7.13 0.31
CA ASN A 203 15.31 -7.77 0.51
C ASN A 203 15.82 -7.66 1.96
N PHE A 204 15.63 -6.52 2.61
CA PHE A 204 15.96 -6.36 4.03
C PHE A 204 15.12 -7.30 4.91
N ILE A 205 13.79 -7.31 4.71
CA ILE A 205 12.86 -8.16 5.47
C ILE A 205 13.19 -9.65 5.28
N ASN A 206 13.50 -10.08 4.05
CA ASN A 206 13.78 -11.50 3.75
C ASN A 206 15.09 -12.03 4.36
N LYS A 207 16.01 -11.16 4.75
CA LYS A 207 17.28 -11.54 5.38
C LYS A 207 17.16 -11.78 6.90
N GLN A 208 16.02 -11.44 7.50
CA GLN A 208 15.71 -11.73 8.92
C GLN A 208 15.14 -13.15 9.08
#